data_AF-A0A2J7QRG9-F1
#
_entry.id   AF-A0A2J7QRG9-F1
#
_cell.length_a   1.000
_cell.length_b   1.000
_cell.length_c   1.000
_cell.angle_alpha   90.00
_cell.angle_beta   90.00
_cell.angle_gamma   90.00
#
_symmetry.space_group_name_H-M   'P 1'
#
loop_
_entity.id
_entity.type
_entity.pdbx_description
1 polymer ?
#
loop_
_entity_poly.entity_id
_entity_poly.type
_entity_poly.pdbx_seq_one_letter_code
_entity_poly.pdbx_strand_id
1 'polypeptide(L)'
;MTPQWEIVTTPNTVLATPFRSQRSDALHAPAGGGFHTPNLDGNSGAVAPTPIHHKLSINSEEGVVVGHTPQTMHSYQRQLKEQLLSGLNSLPAPRNDYEIVVPDSEEEIEAPVDTANSVDDQADVDTRYLAELKAKRELEMQSRSQPVQRDLLRPMEVTMTVLRPPHADTPLTELHKAEKLIKREMITMLHYDAVYSPPVIPAETKKRGQVRSQAQHLAYLEQHPYETYSQDQLAQAHAVLQREMKVVKQSMGHEDLSLESYTQVWEECLAHILFLTSQNRYTHASVASKKDRIESQEKCMEQNRGHMTREAKRAAKIEKKLKILTGGFQSRAQVLIKQRHDLYEQTEQAQLELPTFNFLQCQEMAAIP
;
A
#
# COMPACT_ATOMS: atom_id res chain seq x y z
N MET A 1 47.98 -15.84 -9.25
CA MET A 1 46.58 -15.44 -9.01
C MET A 1 45.72 -16.65 -9.29
N THR A 2 45.19 -17.27 -8.25
CA THR A 2 44.26 -18.41 -8.34
C THR A 2 42.85 -17.87 -8.10
N PRO A 3 41.83 -18.31 -8.85
CA PRO A 3 40.47 -17.82 -8.66
C PRO A 3 39.91 -18.33 -7.34
N GLN A 4 39.19 -17.47 -6.63
CA GLN A 4 38.56 -17.76 -5.35
C GLN A 4 37.26 -18.53 -5.61
N TRP A 5 37.06 -19.67 -4.94
CA TRP A 5 35.81 -20.44 -5.04
C TRP A 5 34.66 -19.64 -4.44
N GLU A 6 33.64 -19.34 -5.25
CA GLU A 6 32.42 -18.67 -4.81
C GLU A 6 31.42 -19.73 -4.32
N ILE A 7 31.16 -19.75 -3.02
CA ILE A 7 30.15 -20.62 -2.39
C ILE A 7 28.78 -19.97 -2.65
N VAL A 8 28.04 -20.49 -3.61
CA VAL A 8 26.65 -20.07 -3.86
C VAL A 8 25.74 -20.68 -2.80
N THR A 9 25.53 -19.95 -1.70
CA THR A 9 24.47 -20.25 -0.73
C THR A 9 23.13 -19.73 -1.25
N THR A 10 22.20 -20.62 -1.59
CA THR A 10 20.80 -20.27 -1.81
C THR A 10 20.16 -19.83 -0.48
N PRO A 11 19.61 -18.61 -0.36
CA PRO A 11 18.98 -18.19 0.89
C PRO A 11 17.67 -18.95 1.13
N ASN A 12 17.62 -19.70 2.23
CA ASN A 12 16.41 -20.33 2.75
C ASN A 12 15.26 -19.31 2.83
N THR A 13 14.16 -19.57 2.12
CA THR A 13 12.93 -18.80 2.22
C THR A 13 12.26 -19.10 3.56
N VAL A 14 12.54 -18.27 4.56
CA VAL A 14 11.88 -18.33 5.87
C VAL A 14 10.41 -17.93 5.69
N LEU A 15 9.53 -18.93 5.75
CA LEU A 15 8.08 -18.77 5.93
C LEU A 15 7.81 -18.09 7.28
N ALA A 16 7.57 -16.79 7.26
CA ALA A 16 7.13 -16.03 8.42
C ALA A 16 5.62 -16.19 8.62
N THR A 17 5.20 -17.01 9.59
CA THR A 17 3.85 -16.97 10.15
C THR A 17 3.85 -16.12 11.44
N PRO A 18 2.96 -15.12 11.59
CA PRO A 18 2.96 -14.27 12.78
C PRO A 18 2.24 -14.95 13.95
N PHE A 19 3.00 -15.40 14.95
CA PHE A 19 2.47 -15.67 16.29
C PHE A 19 2.50 -14.38 17.12
N ARG A 20 1.32 -13.89 17.49
CA ARG A 20 1.10 -12.79 18.43
C ARG A 20 1.31 -13.30 19.86
N SER A 21 2.32 -12.74 20.54
CA SER A 21 2.51 -12.89 21.99
C SER A 21 1.56 -11.96 22.77
N GLN A 22 0.87 -12.49 23.78
CA GLN A 22 0.34 -11.75 24.92
C GLN A 22 0.73 -12.50 26.21
N ARG A 23 1.51 -11.84 27.07
CA ARG A 23 1.71 -12.13 28.52
C ARG A 23 1.34 -10.81 29.24
N SER A 24 0.29 -10.78 30.07
CA SER A 24 0.13 -11.24 31.47
C SER A 24 0.68 -10.25 32.51
N ASP A 25 -0.24 -9.61 33.25
CA ASP A 25 -0.22 -9.26 34.69
C ASP A 25 -1.10 -8.00 34.93
N ALA A 26 -1.91 -7.82 35.97
CA ALA A 26 -2.52 -8.66 37.00
C ALA A 26 -3.60 -7.78 37.70
N LEU A 27 -4.50 -8.42 38.49
CA LEU A 27 -5.19 -7.91 39.69
C LEU A 27 -6.60 -7.24 39.62
N HIS A 28 -7.55 -7.99 40.22
CA HIS A 28 -8.82 -7.65 40.92
C HIS A 28 -10.20 -7.74 40.20
N ALA A 29 -11.10 -8.50 40.86
CA ALA A 29 -12.51 -8.87 40.58
C ALA A 29 -13.47 -8.05 41.51
N PRO A 30 -14.81 -8.28 41.63
CA PRO A 30 -15.66 -9.37 41.08
C PRO A 30 -17.09 -8.98 40.60
N ALA A 31 -17.86 -10.03 40.23
CA ALA A 31 -19.33 -10.19 40.25
C ALA A 31 -20.08 -10.23 38.91
N GLY A 32 -20.81 -11.35 38.70
CA GLY A 32 -22.12 -11.34 38.03
C GLY A 32 -22.28 -12.14 36.73
N GLY A 33 -22.59 -13.44 36.85
CA GLY A 33 -23.75 -14.07 36.19
C GLY A 33 -23.80 -14.30 34.67
N GLY A 34 -23.93 -15.58 34.29
CA GLY A 34 -25.05 -15.99 33.43
C GLY A 34 -24.77 -16.44 31.98
N PHE A 35 -24.70 -17.76 31.80
CA PHE A 35 -25.65 -18.55 30.98
C PHE A 35 -25.56 -18.52 29.42
N HIS A 36 -25.17 -19.69 28.88
CA HIS A 36 -25.82 -20.47 27.79
C HIS A 36 -25.34 -20.45 26.33
N THR A 37 -24.86 -21.63 25.91
CA THR A 37 -24.92 -22.20 24.55
C THR A 37 -26.37 -22.52 24.16
N PRO A 38 -26.80 -22.42 22.89
CA PRO A 38 -26.64 -23.56 21.99
C PRO A 38 -26.41 -23.26 20.48
N ASN A 39 -25.88 -24.31 19.84
CA ASN A 39 -25.76 -24.72 18.44
C ASN A 39 -26.76 -24.14 17.41
N LEU A 40 -26.29 -23.74 16.21
CA LEU A 40 -26.74 -24.28 14.90
C LEU A 40 -25.95 -23.67 13.70
N ASP A 41 -25.21 -24.55 13.01
CA ASP A 41 -25.04 -24.76 11.57
C ASP A 41 -24.86 -23.57 10.58
N GLY A 42 -23.72 -23.59 9.87
CA GLY A 42 -23.55 -22.84 8.62
C GLY A 42 -22.12 -22.70 8.10
N ASN A 43 -21.59 -23.79 7.51
CA ASN A 43 -20.63 -23.76 6.39
C ASN A 43 -19.22 -23.15 6.62
N SER A 44 -18.33 -23.90 7.27
CA SER A 44 -16.88 -23.70 7.17
C SER A 44 -16.29 -24.63 6.11
N GLY A 45 -15.50 -24.04 5.21
CA GLY A 45 -14.95 -24.67 4.02
C GLY A 45 -14.12 -25.92 4.31
N ALA A 46 -14.50 -27.00 3.64
CA ALA A 46 -13.66 -28.16 3.44
C ALA A 46 -12.45 -27.74 2.57
N VAL A 47 -11.29 -27.59 3.21
CA VAL A 47 -10.01 -27.73 2.53
C VAL A 47 -9.78 -29.22 2.36
N ALA A 48 -9.73 -29.69 1.12
CA ALA A 48 -9.38 -31.06 0.80
C ALA A 48 -7.98 -31.39 1.36
N PRO A 49 -7.76 -32.54 2.00
CA PRO A 49 -6.42 -32.98 2.38
C PRO A 49 -5.64 -33.39 1.12
N THR A 50 -4.41 -32.92 0.99
CA THR A 50 -3.47 -33.28 -0.08
C THR A 50 -3.18 -34.79 -0.05
N PRO A 51 -3.41 -35.56 -1.14
CA PRO A 51 -3.17 -36.98 -1.18
C PRO A 51 -1.82 -37.29 -1.82
N ILE A 52 -0.72 -37.10 -1.09
CA ILE A 52 0.57 -37.72 -1.44
C ILE A 52 1.18 -38.26 -0.15
N HIS A 53 1.01 -39.56 0.02
CA HIS A 53 1.43 -40.34 1.17
C HIS A 53 2.96 -40.35 1.28
N HIS A 54 3.46 -40.03 2.46
CA HIS A 54 4.86 -40.06 2.83
C HIS A 54 5.42 -41.49 2.67
N LYS A 55 6.37 -41.72 1.76
CA LYS A 55 7.13 -42.99 1.62
C LYS A 55 8.12 -43.24 2.77
N LEU A 56 8.20 -42.30 3.70
CA LEU A 56 8.95 -42.40 4.95
C LEU A 56 7.93 -42.15 6.06
N SER A 57 7.56 -43.19 6.80
CA SER A 57 6.54 -43.26 7.87
C SER A 57 6.82 -42.34 9.06
N ILE A 58 7.03 -41.05 8.78
CA ILE A 58 7.42 -40.00 9.73
C ILE A 58 6.20 -39.52 10.52
N ASN A 59 4.99 -39.73 9.99
CA ASN A 59 3.74 -39.55 10.71
C ASN A 59 2.96 -40.87 10.69
N SER A 60 3.41 -41.86 11.47
CA SER A 60 2.54 -43.01 11.78
C SER A 60 1.39 -42.48 12.62
N GLU A 61 0.21 -42.38 12.04
CA GLU A 61 -1.04 -42.01 12.72
C GLU A 61 -1.58 -43.12 13.62
N GLU A 62 -0.68 -43.85 14.26
CA GLU A 62 -0.98 -44.96 15.14
C GLU A 62 -1.35 -44.42 16.52
N GLY A 63 -2.61 -44.00 16.65
CA GLY A 63 -3.51 -44.34 17.76
C GLY A 63 -2.96 -44.30 19.19
N VAL A 64 -2.09 -43.38 19.58
CA VAL A 64 -1.73 -43.19 20.99
C VAL A 64 -2.80 -42.31 21.64
N VAL A 65 -3.62 -42.92 22.50
CA VAL A 65 -4.56 -42.23 23.39
C VAL A 65 -3.76 -41.38 24.38
N VAL A 66 -3.41 -40.16 23.97
CA VAL A 66 -2.75 -39.15 24.80
C VAL A 66 -3.83 -38.46 25.63
N GLY A 67 -3.74 -38.60 26.97
CA GLY A 67 -4.72 -38.05 27.91
C GLY A 67 -4.97 -36.55 27.71
N HIS A 68 -6.23 -36.14 27.93
CA HIS A 68 -6.84 -34.84 27.56
C HIS A 68 -6.23 -33.56 28.16
N THR A 69 -5.08 -33.59 28.83
CA THR A 69 -4.48 -32.39 29.41
C THR A 69 -3.48 -31.74 28.42
N PRO A 70 -3.54 -30.42 28.19
CA PRO A 70 -2.68 -29.74 27.22
C PRO A 70 -1.17 -29.88 27.57
N GLN A 71 -0.85 -30.14 28.83
CA GLN A 71 0.52 -30.30 29.30
C GLN A 71 1.17 -31.62 28.85
N THR A 72 0.41 -32.71 28.75
CA THR A 72 0.91 -34.01 28.27
C THR A 72 1.15 -34.01 26.76
N MET A 73 0.32 -33.27 26.02
CA MET A 73 0.48 -33.08 24.57
C MET A 73 1.77 -32.29 24.25
N HIS A 74 2.07 -31.25 25.02
CA HIS A 74 3.31 -30.48 24.84
C HIS A 74 4.58 -31.29 25.18
N SER A 75 4.56 -32.11 26.24
CA SER A 75 5.70 -32.98 26.57
C SER A 75 5.95 -34.04 25.49
N TYR A 76 4.88 -34.62 24.93
CA TYR A 76 4.99 -35.60 23.86
C TYR A 76 5.56 -35.00 22.57
N GLN A 77 5.07 -33.82 22.17
CA GLN A 77 5.63 -33.09 21.02
C GLN A 77 7.10 -32.71 21.21
N ARG A 78 7.52 -32.38 22.44
CA ARG A 78 8.93 -32.11 22.74
C ARG A 78 9.78 -33.38 22.58
N GLN A 79 9.33 -34.52 23.11
CA GLN A 79 10.03 -35.80 22.98
C GLN A 79 10.15 -36.25 21.52
N LEU A 80 9.11 -36.09 20.71
CA LEU A 80 9.18 -36.38 19.27
C LEU A 80 10.21 -35.49 18.55
N LYS A 81 10.26 -34.19 18.88
CA LYS A 81 11.26 -33.29 18.30
C LYS A 81 12.68 -33.67 18.70
N GLU A 82 12.89 -34.07 19.95
CA GLU A 82 14.20 -34.52 20.43
C GLU A 82 14.65 -35.82 19.74
N GLN A 83 13.73 -36.75 19.49
CA GLN A 83 14.00 -37.98 18.72
C GLN A 83 14.34 -37.70 17.26
N LEU A 84 13.62 -36.77 16.61
CA LEU A 84 13.93 -36.37 15.24
C LEU A 84 15.27 -35.63 15.15
N LEU A 85 15.54 -34.74 16.12
CA LEU A 85 16.80 -34.03 16.21
C LEU A 85 17.97 -34.99 16.40
N SER A 86 17.87 -35.98 17.30
CA SER A 86 18.95 -36.96 17.47
C SER A 86 19.17 -37.81 16.22
N GLY A 87 18.10 -38.20 15.52
CA GLY A 87 18.19 -38.90 14.23
C GLY A 87 18.87 -38.07 13.15
N LEU A 88 18.49 -36.80 12.98
CA LEU A 88 19.09 -35.89 12.01
C LEU A 88 20.54 -35.53 12.35
N ASN A 89 20.89 -35.40 13.64
CA ASN A 89 22.25 -35.10 14.08
C ASN A 89 23.19 -36.32 14.03
N SER A 90 22.62 -37.53 13.92
CA SER A 90 23.40 -38.76 13.71
C SER A 90 23.80 -38.98 12.24
N LEU A 91 23.27 -38.18 11.32
CA LEU A 91 23.64 -38.26 9.92
C LEU A 91 25.09 -37.74 9.74
N PRO A 92 25.96 -38.50 9.06
CA PRO A 92 27.30 -38.03 8.72
C PRO A 92 27.21 -36.71 7.95
N ALA A 93 28.11 -35.77 8.27
CA ALA A 93 28.16 -34.49 7.56
C ALA A 93 28.30 -34.76 6.05
N PRO A 94 27.48 -34.14 5.19
CA PRO A 94 27.48 -34.41 3.76
C PRO A 94 28.84 -34.05 3.17
N ARG A 95 29.61 -35.07 2.77
CA ARG A 95 30.83 -34.89 1.98
C ARG A 95 30.49 -35.08 0.52
N ASN A 96 30.42 -33.97 -0.20
CA ASN A 96 30.28 -33.95 -1.64
C ASN A 96 31.69 -33.95 -2.27
N ASP A 97 32.42 -35.05 -2.08
CA ASP A 97 33.75 -35.24 -2.67
C ASP A 97 33.59 -36.02 -3.99
N TYR A 98 33.10 -35.35 -5.03
CA TYR A 98 33.20 -35.85 -6.40
C TYR A 98 34.38 -35.14 -7.07
N GLU A 99 35.56 -35.77 -7.02
CA GLU A 99 36.67 -35.40 -7.90
C GLU A 99 36.34 -35.96 -9.28
N ILE A 100 35.91 -35.10 -10.21
CA ILE A 100 35.79 -35.47 -11.62
C ILE A 100 37.22 -35.65 -12.13
N VAL A 101 37.72 -36.88 -12.03
CA VAL A 101 38.93 -37.29 -12.73
C VAL A 101 38.55 -37.33 -14.20
N VAL A 102 38.88 -36.25 -14.92
CA VAL A 102 38.91 -36.24 -16.38
C VAL A 102 40.05 -37.19 -16.78
N PRO A 103 39.79 -38.33 -17.43
CA PRO A 103 40.86 -39.19 -17.91
C PRO A 103 41.64 -38.47 -19.01
N ASP A 104 42.93 -38.21 -18.80
CA ASP A 104 43.84 -37.71 -19.83
C ASP A 104 44.18 -38.83 -20.82
N SER A 105 43.22 -39.21 -21.66
CA SER A 105 43.46 -39.98 -22.88
C SER A 105 42.17 -40.20 -23.66
N GLU A 106 42.00 -39.43 -24.72
CA GLU A 106 41.83 -39.89 -26.12
C GLU A 106 41.31 -38.72 -26.95
N GLU A 107 41.88 -38.56 -28.15
CA GLU A 107 41.46 -37.55 -29.13
C GLU A 107 40.00 -37.78 -29.53
N GLU A 108 39.07 -37.15 -28.81
CA GLU A 108 37.67 -37.08 -29.23
C GLU A 108 37.58 -36.13 -30.44
N ILE A 109 37.39 -36.74 -31.60
CA ILE A 109 36.92 -36.11 -32.82
C ILE A 109 35.66 -35.30 -32.42
N GLU A 110 35.75 -33.97 -32.44
CA GLU A 110 34.58 -33.07 -32.32
C GLU A 110 33.65 -33.36 -33.51
N ALA A 111 32.73 -34.31 -33.34
CA ALA A 111 31.52 -34.33 -34.13
C ALA A 111 30.77 -33.02 -33.80
N PRO A 112 30.27 -32.28 -34.80
CA PRO A 112 29.54 -31.06 -34.54
C PRO A 112 28.32 -31.44 -33.70
N VAL A 113 28.29 -30.98 -32.45
CA VAL A 113 27.11 -31.15 -31.60
C VAL A 113 26.01 -30.35 -32.29
N ASP A 114 25.04 -31.05 -32.88
CA ASP A 114 23.84 -30.46 -33.46
C ASP A 114 23.16 -29.60 -32.38
N THR A 115 23.42 -28.29 -32.42
CA THR A 115 22.75 -27.28 -31.58
C THR A 115 21.25 -27.21 -31.83
N ALA A 116 20.74 -27.97 -32.80
CA ALA A 116 19.33 -28.10 -33.14
C ALA A 116 18.50 -28.87 -32.09
N ASN A 117 19.11 -29.65 -31.20
CA ASN A 117 18.42 -30.45 -30.18
C ASN A 117 18.85 -30.12 -28.74
N SER A 118 19.31 -28.90 -28.47
CA SER A 118 19.47 -28.44 -27.09
C SER A 118 18.08 -28.23 -26.49
N VAL A 119 17.68 -29.09 -25.55
CA VAL A 119 16.47 -28.87 -24.76
C VAL A 119 16.73 -27.64 -23.90
N ASP A 120 15.94 -26.58 -24.10
CA ASP A 120 16.03 -25.36 -23.29
C ASP A 120 15.97 -25.74 -21.79
N ASP A 121 16.88 -25.17 -20.99
CA ASP A 121 16.88 -25.38 -19.54
C ASP A 121 15.54 -24.92 -18.94
N GLN A 122 15.10 -25.56 -17.86
CA GLN A 122 13.79 -25.22 -17.24
C GLN A 122 13.68 -23.73 -16.88
N ALA A 123 14.80 -23.07 -16.57
CA ALA A 123 14.87 -21.63 -16.33
C ALA A 123 14.58 -20.79 -17.59
N ASP A 124 15.01 -21.24 -18.77
CA ASP A 124 14.78 -20.55 -20.04
C ASP A 124 13.31 -20.67 -20.48
N VAL A 125 12.68 -21.82 -20.23
CA VAL A 125 11.24 -22.02 -20.42
C VAL A 125 10.43 -21.11 -19.49
N ASP A 126 10.80 -21.06 -18.21
CA ASP A 126 10.12 -20.23 -17.22
C ASP A 126 10.27 -18.73 -17.54
N THR A 127 11.46 -18.28 -17.96
CA THR A 127 11.68 -16.87 -18.35
C THR A 127 10.89 -16.48 -19.60
N ARG A 128 10.81 -17.34 -20.62
CA ARG A 128 9.95 -17.10 -21.80
C ARG A 128 8.48 -17.03 -21.41
N TYR A 129 8.00 -17.95 -20.59
CA TYR A 129 6.62 -17.95 -20.11
C TYR A 129 6.28 -16.69 -19.32
N LEU A 130 7.18 -16.25 -18.43
CA LEU A 130 7.02 -15.00 -17.68
C LEU A 130 7.03 -13.78 -18.62
N ALA A 131 7.88 -13.76 -19.65
CA ALA A 131 7.91 -12.69 -20.64
C ALA A 131 6.61 -12.61 -21.44
N GLU A 132 6.06 -13.75 -21.88
CA GLU A 132 4.77 -13.80 -22.57
C GLU A 132 3.61 -13.33 -21.67
N LEU A 133 3.57 -13.77 -20.41
CA LEU A 133 2.60 -13.30 -19.45
C LEU A 133 2.70 -11.80 -19.20
N LYS A 134 3.93 -11.28 -19.12
CA LYS A 134 4.18 -9.84 -18.95
C LYS A 134 3.71 -9.05 -20.16
N ALA A 135 4.05 -9.50 -21.38
CA ALA A 135 3.60 -8.88 -22.62
C ALA A 135 2.06 -8.87 -22.74
N LYS A 136 1.39 -9.99 -22.40
CA LYS A 136 -0.07 -10.06 -22.35
C LYS A 136 -0.67 -9.06 -21.36
N ARG A 137 -0.09 -8.96 -20.17
CA ARG A 137 -0.52 -7.99 -19.14
C ARG A 137 -0.32 -6.55 -19.59
N GLU A 138 0.79 -6.24 -20.26
CA GLU A 138 1.08 -4.91 -20.79
C GLU A 138 0.09 -4.52 -21.90
N LEU A 139 -0.23 -5.43 -22.81
CA LEU A 139 -1.25 -5.21 -23.84
C LEU A 139 -2.64 -4.99 -23.21
N GLU A 140 -3.01 -5.81 -22.23
CA GLU A 140 -4.27 -5.63 -21.49
C GLU A 140 -4.30 -4.27 -20.79
N MET A 141 -3.21 -3.87 -20.13
CA MET A 141 -3.08 -2.58 -19.46
C MET A 141 -3.19 -1.41 -20.45
N GLN A 142 -2.60 -1.52 -21.64
CA GLN A 142 -2.73 -0.52 -22.70
C GLN A 142 -4.16 -0.36 -23.21
N SER A 143 -4.97 -1.42 -23.17
CA SER A 143 -6.40 -1.35 -23.50
C SER A 143 -7.29 -0.84 -22.34
N ARG A 144 -6.75 -0.75 -21.11
CA ARG A 144 -7.51 -0.21 -19.96
C ARG A 144 -7.66 1.32 -20.03
N SER A 145 -8.48 1.86 -19.15
CA SER A 145 -8.68 3.30 -19.02
C SER A 145 -7.38 4.02 -18.58
N GLN A 146 -7.19 5.27 -19.03
CA GLN A 146 -6.03 6.08 -18.63
C GLN A 146 -5.87 6.25 -17.11
N PRO A 147 -6.94 6.43 -16.31
CA PRO A 147 -6.82 6.48 -14.85
C PRO A 147 -6.29 5.17 -14.23
N VAL A 148 -6.58 4.02 -14.85
CA VAL A 148 -6.02 2.73 -14.43
C VAL A 148 -4.55 2.63 -14.82
N GLN A 149 -4.20 2.99 -16.06
CA GLN A 149 -2.80 2.98 -16.54
C GLN A 149 -1.87 3.88 -15.73
N ARG A 150 -2.38 5.01 -15.24
CA ARG A 150 -1.62 6.01 -14.48
C ARG A 150 -1.73 5.86 -12.97
N ASP A 151 -2.40 4.80 -12.50
CA ASP A 151 -2.69 4.56 -11.08
C ASP A 151 -3.25 5.79 -10.34
N LEU A 152 -4.13 6.54 -11.02
CA LEU A 152 -4.80 7.70 -10.43
C LEU A 152 -5.92 7.26 -9.49
N LEU A 153 -6.22 8.12 -8.50
CA LEU A 153 -7.33 7.90 -7.59
C LEU A 153 -8.66 7.87 -8.35
N ARG A 154 -9.37 6.74 -8.21
CA ARG A 154 -10.70 6.54 -8.79
C ARG A 154 -11.79 6.70 -7.73
N PRO A 155 -13.02 7.11 -8.10
CA PRO A 155 -14.14 7.19 -7.16
C PRO A 155 -14.40 5.85 -6.46
N MET A 156 -14.63 5.89 -5.15
CA MET A 156 -15.00 4.68 -4.39
C MET A 156 -16.42 4.21 -4.72
N GLU A 157 -17.32 5.15 -5.02
CA GLU A 157 -18.70 4.86 -5.35
C GLU A 157 -19.05 5.50 -6.70
N VAL A 158 -19.56 4.68 -7.61
CA VAL A 158 -20.03 5.15 -8.92
C VAL A 158 -21.46 5.66 -8.77
N THR A 159 -21.64 6.97 -9.00
CA THR A 159 -22.93 7.64 -8.79
C THR A 159 -23.62 7.90 -10.12
N MET A 160 -24.88 7.44 -10.27
CA MET A 160 -25.68 7.60 -11.50
C MET A 160 -26.39 8.96 -11.60
N THR A 161 -26.27 9.80 -10.58
CA THR A 161 -26.97 11.10 -10.48
C THR A 161 -26.49 12.13 -11.50
N VAL A 162 -25.39 11.86 -12.20
CA VAL A 162 -24.90 12.67 -13.32
C VAL A 162 -25.82 12.52 -14.55
N LEU A 163 -26.54 11.41 -14.66
CA LEU A 163 -27.54 11.21 -15.70
C LEU A 163 -28.82 11.99 -15.38
N ARG A 164 -29.34 12.69 -16.38
CA ARG A 164 -30.67 13.30 -16.30
C ARG A 164 -31.72 12.20 -16.11
N PRO A 165 -32.68 12.36 -15.20
CA PRO A 165 -33.76 11.40 -15.03
C PRO A 165 -34.46 11.14 -16.37
N PRO A 166 -34.86 9.89 -16.67
CA PRO A 166 -35.50 9.54 -17.94
C PRO A 166 -36.84 10.28 -18.18
N HIS A 167 -37.48 10.75 -17.10
CA HIS A 167 -38.78 11.45 -17.11
C HIS A 167 -38.65 12.98 -17.07
N ALA A 168 -37.50 13.55 -17.45
CA ALA A 168 -37.37 15.00 -17.54
C ALA A 168 -37.98 15.49 -18.85
N ASP A 169 -39.12 16.18 -18.77
CA ASP A 169 -39.96 16.62 -19.90
C ASP A 169 -39.34 17.69 -20.83
N THR A 170 -38.05 18.00 -20.67
CA THR A 170 -37.37 18.97 -21.52
C THR A 170 -36.87 18.28 -22.79
N PRO A 171 -37.28 18.69 -24.01
CA PRO A 171 -36.76 18.10 -25.24
C PRO A 171 -35.24 18.29 -25.33
N LEU A 172 -34.50 17.20 -25.56
CA LEU A 172 -33.04 17.24 -25.64
C LEU A 172 -32.59 17.74 -27.02
N THR A 173 -31.79 18.80 -27.03
CA THR A 173 -30.94 19.20 -28.17
C THR A 173 -29.99 18.07 -28.57
N GLU A 174 -29.56 18.01 -29.83
CA GLU A 174 -28.58 17.03 -30.30
C GLU A 174 -27.29 17.02 -29.45
N LEU A 175 -26.80 18.19 -29.03
CA LEU A 175 -25.65 18.30 -28.14
C LEU A 175 -25.90 17.66 -26.77
N HIS A 176 -27.09 17.84 -26.19
CA HIS A 176 -27.48 17.19 -24.94
C HIS A 176 -27.62 15.66 -25.10
N LYS A 177 -28.04 15.18 -26.28
CA LYS A 177 -28.07 13.74 -26.57
C LYS A 177 -26.66 13.16 -26.65
N ALA A 178 -25.74 13.83 -27.34
CA ALA A 178 -24.33 13.44 -27.40
C ALA A 178 -23.69 13.42 -26.00
N GLU A 179 -23.92 14.46 -25.19
CA GLU A 179 -23.45 14.52 -23.80
C GLU A 179 -23.98 13.35 -22.96
N LYS A 180 -25.25 12.97 -23.13
CA LYS A 180 -25.85 11.83 -22.43
C LYS A 180 -25.18 10.50 -22.82
N LEU A 181 -24.82 10.32 -24.09
CA LEU A 181 -24.10 9.13 -24.55
C LEU A 181 -22.71 9.05 -23.90
N ILE A 182 -21.95 10.15 -23.92
CA ILE A 182 -20.62 10.22 -23.29
C ILE A 182 -20.70 9.88 -21.80
N LYS A 183 -21.69 10.42 -21.08
CA LYS A 183 -21.89 10.13 -19.65
C LYS A 183 -22.24 8.67 -19.38
N ARG A 184 -23.02 8.03 -20.26
CA ARG A 184 -23.36 6.60 -20.15
C ARG A 184 -22.12 5.73 -20.35
N GLU A 185 -21.29 6.04 -21.35
CA GLU A 185 -20.02 5.33 -21.57
C GLU A 185 -19.06 5.52 -20.39
N MET A 186 -18.92 6.74 -19.89
CA MET A 186 -18.12 7.05 -18.70
C MET A 186 -18.54 6.20 -17.49
N ILE A 187 -19.84 6.09 -17.24
CA ILE A 187 -20.39 5.28 -16.16
C ILE A 187 -20.06 3.79 -16.35
N THR A 188 -20.25 3.27 -17.56
CA THR A 188 -19.95 1.88 -17.90
C THR A 188 -18.47 1.56 -17.67
N MET A 189 -17.57 2.45 -18.10
CA MET A 189 -16.14 2.35 -17.85
C MET A 189 -15.80 2.35 -16.35
N LEU A 190 -16.44 3.22 -15.55
CA LEU A 190 -16.24 3.25 -14.09
C LEU A 190 -16.72 1.95 -13.41
N HIS A 191 -17.83 1.37 -13.87
CA HIS A 191 -18.32 0.07 -13.38
C HIS A 191 -17.36 -1.07 -13.74
N TYR A 192 -16.82 -1.07 -14.96
CA TYR A 192 -15.81 -2.02 -15.41
C TYR A 192 -14.53 -1.91 -14.56
N ASP A 193 -13.99 -0.70 -14.40
CA ASP A 193 -12.79 -0.44 -13.60
C ASP A 193 -12.99 -0.84 -12.13
N ALA A 194 -14.17 -0.62 -11.55
CA ALA A 194 -14.47 -1.03 -10.18
C ALA A 194 -14.44 -2.55 -9.98
N VAL A 195 -14.79 -3.34 -11.00
CA VAL A 195 -14.79 -4.82 -10.94
C VAL A 195 -13.39 -5.39 -11.16
N TYR A 196 -12.69 -4.92 -12.20
CA TYR A 196 -11.43 -5.52 -12.65
C TYR A 196 -10.19 -4.82 -12.09
N SER A 197 -10.31 -3.58 -11.62
CA SER A 197 -9.21 -2.77 -11.06
C SER A 197 -9.70 -2.02 -9.82
N PRO A 198 -10.12 -2.74 -8.75
CA PRO A 198 -10.71 -2.13 -7.58
C PRO A 198 -9.73 -1.13 -6.95
N PRO A 199 -10.19 0.04 -6.48
CA PRO A 199 -9.33 1.04 -5.88
C PRO A 199 -8.65 0.49 -4.63
N VAL A 200 -7.38 0.82 -4.42
CA VAL A 200 -6.65 0.43 -3.19
C VAL A 200 -7.21 1.24 -2.03
N ILE A 201 -8.05 0.62 -1.20
CA ILE A 201 -8.69 1.26 -0.04
C ILE A 201 -7.70 1.26 1.14
N PRO A 202 -7.29 2.44 1.67
CA PRO A 202 -6.49 2.52 2.90
C PRO A 202 -7.25 1.84 4.05
N ALA A 203 -6.57 0.97 4.81
CA ALA A 203 -7.19 0.12 5.83
C ALA A 203 -8.04 0.87 6.87
N GLU A 204 -7.78 2.16 7.12
CA GLU A 204 -8.57 3.01 8.01
C GLU A 204 -10.00 3.27 7.53
N THR A 205 -10.25 3.22 6.22
CA THR A 205 -11.55 3.50 5.59
C THR A 205 -12.39 2.25 5.33
N LYS A 206 -11.81 1.04 5.49
CA LYS A 206 -12.50 -0.25 5.30
C LYS A 206 -13.66 -0.50 6.29
N LYS A 207 -13.86 0.34 7.31
CA LYS A 207 -14.83 0.13 8.40
C LYS A 207 -16.25 0.65 8.15
N ARG A 208 -16.56 1.24 6.99
CA ARG A 208 -17.93 1.62 6.63
C ARG A 208 -18.28 0.86 5.38
N GLY A 209 -19.44 0.21 5.34
CA GLY A 209 -19.95 -0.64 4.24
C GLY A 209 -20.13 0.08 2.90
N GLN A 210 -19.05 0.68 2.38
CA GLN A 210 -18.95 1.51 1.17
C GLN A 210 -18.36 0.75 0.00
N VAL A 211 -18.02 -0.53 0.15
CA VAL A 211 -17.82 -1.39 -1.01
C VAL A 211 -19.23 -1.80 -1.45
N ARG A 212 -19.80 -1.09 -2.42
CA ARG A 212 -20.93 -1.65 -3.17
C ARG A 212 -20.51 -3.05 -3.60
N SER A 213 -21.38 -4.02 -3.33
CA SER A 213 -21.10 -5.41 -3.67
C SER A 213 -20.69 -5.48 -5.13
N GLN A 214 -19.59 -6.16 -5.44
CA GLN A 214 -19.14 -6.44 -6.81
C GLN A 214 -20.30 -6.89 -7.71
N ALA A 215 -21.30 -7.58 -7.13
CA ALA A 215 -22.55 -7.96 -7.77
C ALA A 215 -23.35 -6.79 -8.38
N GLN A 216 -23.38 -5.62 -7.75
CA GLN A 216 -24.08 -4.44 -8.30
C GLN A 216 -23.38 -3.90 -9.56
N HIS A 217 -22.05 -3.94 -9.58
CA HIS A 217 -21.30 -3.53 -10.76
C HIS A 217 -21.47 -4.53 -11.89
N LEU A 218 -21.44 -5.83 -11.60
CA LEU A 218 -21.71 -6.88 -12.57
C LEU A 218 -23.14 -6.79 -13.15
N ALA A 219 -24.16 -6.61 -12.31
CA ALA A 219 -25.55 -6.45 -12.77
C ALA A 219 -25.74 -5.24 -13.69
N TYR A 220 -24.99 -4.15 -13.46
CA TYR A 220 -25.00 -3.00 -14.37
C TYR A 220 -24.37 -3.34 -15.71
N LEU A 221 -23.21 -4.02 -15.69
CA LEU A 221 -22.48 -4.44 -16.90
C LEU A 221 -23.23 -5.49 -17.72
N GLU A 222 -24.07 -6.33 -17.10
CA GLU A 222 -24.97 -7.24 -17.82
C GLU A 222 -26.00 -6.48 -18.68
N GLN A 223 -26.49 -5.35 -18.16
CA GLN A 223 -27.42 -4.47 -18.91
C GLN A 223 -26.70 -3.53 -19.87
N HIS A 224 -25.44 -3.20 -19.56
CA HIS A 224 -24.60 -2.24 -20.30
C HIS A 224 -23.21 -2.85 -20.51
N PRO A 225 -23.05 -3.73 -21.52
CA PRO A 225 -21.78 -4.40 -21.77
C PRO A 225 -20.67 -3.39 -22.07
N TYR A 226 -19.48 -3.65 -21.52
CA TYR A 226 -18.30 -2.87 -21.83
C TYR A 226 -17.75 -3.28 -23.20
N GLU A 227 -17.73 -2.34 -24.15
CA GLU A 227 -17.15 -2.56 -25.48
C GLU A 227 -15.63 -2.42 -25.42
N THR A 228 -14.92 -3.38 -26.03
CA THR A 228 -13.46 -3.32 -26.18
C THR A 228 -13.11 -2.96 -27.62
N TYR A 229 -12.15 -2.06 -27.79
CA TYR A 229 -11.72 -1.56 -29.10
C TYR A 229 -10.28 -2.01 -29.40
N SER A 230 -9.97 -2.14 -30.70
CA SER A 230 -8.60 -2.42 -31.13
C SER A 230 -7.68 -1.22 -30.86
N GLN A 231 -6.40 -1.49 -30.60
CA GLN A 231 -5.39 -0.45 -30.39
C GLN A 231 -5.31 0.54 -31.56
N ASP A 232 -5.51 0.06 -32.79
CA ASP A 232 -5.51 0.90 -33.99
C ASP A 232 -6.69 1.88 -34.00
N GLN A 233 -7.87 1.43 -33.55
CA GLN A 233 -9.07 2.28 -33.46
C GLN A 233 -8.89 3.35 -32.38
N LEU A 234 -8.29 2.99 -31.24
CA LEU A 234 -7.97 3.93 -30.17
C LEU A 234 -6.95 4.97 -30.64
N ALA A 235 -5.91 4.55 -31.38
CA ALA A 235 -4.92 5.46 -31.94
C ALA A 235 -5.53 6.44 -32.95
N GLN A 236 -6.40 5.96 -33.84
CA GLN A 236 -7.12 6.80 -34.79
C GLN A 236 -8.04 7.80 -34.09
N ALA A 237 -8.84 7.35 -33.11
CA ALA A 237 -9.72 8.20 -32.32
C ALA A 237 -8.93 9.27 -31.56
N HIS A 238 -7.80 8.90 -30.96
CA HIS A 238 -6.92 9.84 -30.27
C HIS A 238 -6.34 10.90 -31.22
N ALA A 239 -5.95 10.52 -32.44
CA ALA A 239 -5.48 11.46 -33.45
C ALA A 239 -6.58 12.45 -33.88
N VAL A 240 -7.83 12.00 -33.98
CA VAL A 240 -8.98 12.87 -34.25
C VAL A 240 -9.21 13.85 -33.10
N LEU A 241 -9.26 13.36 -31.86
CA LEU A 241 -9.42 14.20 -30.67
C LEU A 241 -8.29 15.24 -30.54
N GLN A 242 -7.04 14.86 -30.79
CA GLN A 242 -5.93 15.81 -30.76
C GLN A 242 -6.06 16.93 -31.80
N ARG A 243 -6.58 16.61 -32.99
CA ARG A 243 -6.83 17.60 -34.04
C ARG A 243 -7.93 18.57 -33.59
N GLU A 244 -9.03 18.06 -33.06
CA GLU A 244 -10.14 18.87 -32.55
C GLU A 244 -9.70 19.74 -31.36
N MET A 245 -8.93 19.19 -30.43
CA MET A 245 -8.38 19.94 -29.29
C MET A 245 -7.52 21.12 -29.74
N LYS A 246 -6.71 20.98 -30.79
CA LYS A 246 -5.93 22.09 -31.36
C LYS A 246 -6.83 23.17 -31.96
N VAL A 247 -7.86 22.78 -32.70
CA VAL A 247 -8.85 23.71 -33.27
C VAL A 247 -9.59 24.46 -32.16
N VAL A 248 -10.04 23.76 -31.12
CA VAL A 248 -10.72 24.38 -29.97
C VAL A 248 -9.77 25.32 -29.23
N LYS A 249 -8.54 24.89 -28.95
CA LYS A 249 -7.51 25.70 -28.30
C LYS A 249 -7.22 27.00 -29.05
N GLN A 250 -7.16 26.95 -30.38
CA GLN A 250 -7.01 28.13 -31.25
C GLN A 250 -8.27 29.01 -31.24
N SER A 251 -9.45 28.42 -31.44
CA SER A 251 -10.72 29.15 -31.54
C SER A 251 -11.08 29.90 -30.25
N MET A 252 -10.72 29.34 -29.09
CA MET A 252 -10.98 29.92 -27.77
C MET A 252 -9.82 30.78 -27.24
N GLY A 253 -8.72 30.91 -28.00
CA GLY A 253 -7.57 31.75 -27.63
C GLY A 253 -6.78 31.22 -26.41
N HIS A 254 -6.76 29.91 -26.19
CA HIS A 254 -6.10 29.27 -25.04
C HIS A 254 -4.66 28.82 -25.34
N GLU A 255 -3.98 29.42 -26.34
CA GLU A 255 -2.67 28.93 -26.78
C GLU A 255 -1.61 28.97 -25.67
N ASP A 256 -1.57 30.09 -24.93
CA ASP A 256 -0.58 30.41 -23.90
C ASP A 256 -1.23 30.67 -22.53
N LEU A 257 -2.18 29.82 -22.10
CA LEU A 257 -2.74 29.95 -20.76
C LEU A 257 -1.70 29.52 -19.71
N SER A 258 -1.32 30.44 -18.82
CA SER A 258 -0.41 30.14 -17.72
C SER A 258 -1.05 29.15 -16.74
N LEU A 259 -0.21 28.38 -16.03
CA LEU A 259 -0.70 27.47 -14.99
C LEU A 259 -1.44 28.23 -13.88
N GLU A 260 -1.05 29.46 -13.58
CA GLU A 260 -1.70 30.31 -12.58
C GLU A 260 -3.13 30.68 -12.97
N SER A 261 -3.33 31.10 -14.23
CA SER A 261 -4.68 31.38 -14.76
C SER A 261 -5.55 30.12 -14.77
N TYR A 262 -4.97 28.96 -15.10
CA TYR A 262 -5.68 27.69 -15.01
C TYR A 262 -6.09 27.36 -13.56
N THR A 263 -5.16 27.48 -12.60
CA THR A 263 -5.44 27.21 -11.18
C THR A 263 -6.53 28.12 -10.65
N GLN A 264 -6.50 29.42 -10.99
CA GLN A 264 -7.55 30.35 -10.57
C GLN A 264 -8.93 29.93 -11.08
N VAL A 265 -9.08 29.68 -12.39
CA VAL A 265 -10.36 29.25 -12.98
C VAL A 265 -10.82 27.92 -12.39
N TRP A 266 -9.88 27.00 -12.15
CA TRP A 266 -10.14 25.72 -11.51
C TRP A 266 -10.68 25.88 -10.09
N GLU A 267 -10.05 26.72 -9.27
CA GLU A 267 -10.49 27.02 -7.90
C GLU A 267 -11.87 27.69 -7.87
N GLU A 268 -12.13 28.63 -8.77
CA GLU A 268 -13.43 29.30 -8.91
C GLU A 268 -14.53 28.29 -9.30
N CYS A 269 -14.27 27.43 -10.28
CA CYS A 269 -15.20 26.38 -10.69
C CYS A 269 -15.48 25.38 -9.56
N LEU A 270 -14.46 24.99 -8.80
CA LEU A 270 -14.63 24.11 -7.65
C LEU A 270 -15.40 24.81 -6.51
N ALA A 271 -15.16 26.09 -6.27
CA ALA A 271 -15.85 26.87 -5.23
C ALA A 271 -17.36 26.99 -5.50
N HIS A 272 -17.78 26.91 -6.77
CA HIS A 272 -19.19 26.90 -7.14
C HIS A 272 -19.87 25.54 -7.02
N ILE A 273 -19.14 24.44 -6.78
CA ILE A 273 -19.75 23.12 -6.60
C ILE A 273 -20.12 22.94 -5.12
N LEU A 274 -21.42 22.74 -4.87
CA LEU A 274 -21.98 22.55 -3.53
C LEU A 274 -22.61 21.16 -3.42
N PHE A 275 -22.51 20.57 -2.23
CA PHE A 275 -23.14 19.29 -1.92
C PHE A 275 -24.49 19.51 -1.23
N LEU A 276 -25.58 19.08 -1.86
CA LEU A 276 -26.92 19.08 -1.30
C LEU A 276 -27.12 17.86 -0.41
N THR A 277 -27.34 18.09 0.87
CA THR A 277 -27.60 17.05 1.87
C THR A 277 -28.95 16.36 1.66
N SER A 278 -29.98 17.13 1.31
CA SER A 278 -31.35 16.64 1.08
C SER A 278 -31.44 15.65 -0.08
N GLN A 279 -30.69 15.89 -1.15
CA GLN A 279 -30.69 15.08 -2.36
C GLN A 279 -29.46 14.17 -2.49
N ASN A 280 -28.53 14.22 -1.53
CA ASN A 280 -27.25 13.51 -1.54
C ASN A 280 -26.50 13.66 -2.88
N ARG A 281 -26.44 14.89 -3.42
CA ARG A 281 -25.94 15.19 -4.77
C ARG A 281 -25.13 16.48 -4.82
N TYR A 282 -24.10 16.51 -5.67
CA TYR A 282 -23.38 17.74 -6.01
C TYR A 282 -24.12 18.54 -7.09
N THR A 283 -24.26 19.83 -6.87
CA THR A 283 -24.90 20.78 -7.79
C THR A 283 -24.14 22.09 -7.85
N HIS A 284 -24.35 22.85 -8.91
CA HIS A 284 -23.78 24.19 -9.04
C HIS A 284 -24.50 25.20 -8.13
N ALA A 285 -23.76 26.12 -7.53
CA ALA A 285 -24.26 27.11 -6.58
C ALA A 285 -25.31 28.06 -7.17
N SER A 286 -25.33 28.24 -8.49
CA SER A 286 -26.34 29.06 -9.18
C SER A 286 -27.73 28.41 -9.24
N VAL A 287 -27.80 27.08 -9.18
CA VAL A 287 -29.06 26.32 -9.26
C VAL A 287 -29.65 26.08 -7.86
N ALA A 288 -28.81 26.14 -6.82
CA ALA A 288 -29.21 25.87 -5.45
C ALA A 288 -29.95 27.05 -4.79
N SER A 289 -30.97 26.74 -4.00
CA SER A 289 -31.67 27.75 -3.19
C SER A 289 -30.76 28.31 -2.08
N LYS A 290 -31.07 29.51 -1.55
CA LYS A 290 -30.34 30.07 -0.39
C LYS A 290 -30.34 29.12 0.81
N LYS A 291 -31.46 28.43 1.04
CA LYS A 291 -31.58 27.42 2.10
C LYS A 291 -30.61 26.26 1.90
N ASP A 292 -30.62 25.69 0.70
CA ASP A 292 -29.74 24.58 0.31
C ASP A 292 -28.25 24.92 0.44
N ARG A 293 -27.89 26.18 0.11
CA ARG A 293 -26.53 26.68 0.27
C ARG A 293 -26.09 26.71 1.73
N ILE A 294 -26.98 27.14 2.63
CA ILE A 294 -26.71 27.16 4.08
C ILE A 294 -26.55 25.72 4.59
N GLU A 295 -27.47 24.81 4.26
CA GLU A 295 -27.40 23.40 4.67
C GLU A 295 -26.11 22.71 4.18
N SER A 296 -25.67 23.02 2.96
CA SER A 296 -24.41 22.53 2.39
C SER A 296 -23.20 23.02 3.19
N GLN A 297 -23.16 24.32 3.50
CA GLN A 297 -22.07 24.93 4.27
C GLN A 297 -22.04 24.42 5.72
N GLU A 298 -23.19 24.25 6.35
CA GLU A 298 -23.32 23.64 7.68
C GLU A 298 -22.77 22.20 7.68
N LYS A 299 -23.09 21.42 6.64
CA LYS A 299 -22.55 20.06 6.51
C LYS A 299 -21.05 20.04 6.35
N CYS A 300 -20.50 20.93 5.52
CA CYS A 300 -19.06 21.07 5.33
C CYS A 300 -18.37 21.48 6.65
N MET A 301 -18.95 22.42 7.39
CA MET A 301 -18.46 22.83 8.71
C MET A 301 -18.44 21.65 9.69
N GLU A 302 -19.49 20.84 9.72
CA GLU A 302 -19.56 19.68 10.60
C GLU A 302 -18.55 18.59 10.22
N GLN A 303 -18.33 18.36 8.91
CA GLN A 303 -17.25 17.48 8.44
C GLN A 303 -15.88 17.99 8.90
N ASN A 304 -15.62 19.29 8.76
CA ASN A 304 -14.37 19.93 9.19
C ASN A 304 -14.18 19.82 10.71
N ARG A 305 -15.24 19.98 11.52
CA ARG A 305 -15.20 19.73 12.96
C ARG A 305 -14.85 18.29 13.30
N GLY A 306 -15.40 17.33 12.56
CA GLY A 306 -15.06 15.91 12.68
C GLY A 306 -13.59 15.63 12.35
N HIS A 307 -13.09 16.18 11.24
CA HIS A 307 -11.67 16.09 10.86
C HIS A 307 -10.76 16.71 11.93
N MET A 308 -11.06 17.94 12.36
CA MET A 308 -10.32 18.63 13.42
C MET A 308 -10.27 17.80 14.70
N THR A 309 -11.39 17.23 15.14
CA THR A 309 -11.43 16.38 16.34
C THR A 309 -10.58 15.12 16.18
N ARG A 310 -10.63 14.46 15.01
CA ARG A 310 -9.84 13.25 14.74
C ARG A 310 -8.34 13.54 14.67
N GLU A 311 -7.97 14.57 13.92
CA GLU A 311 -6.57 14.96 13.77
C GLU A 311 -6.01 15.52 15.08
N ALA A 312 -6.77 16.31 15.85
CA ALA A 312 -6.35 16.76 17.18
C ALA A 312 -6.10 15.58 18.13
N LYS A 313 -6.96 14.55 18.12
CA LYS A 313 -6.73 13.32 18.91
C LYS A 313 -5.48 12.56 18.44
N ARG A 314 -5.19 12.53 17.14
CA ARG A 314 -3.97 11.91 16.59
C ARG A 314 -2.73 12.71 16.97
N ALA A 315 -2.75 14.03 16.77
CA ALA A 315 -1.69 14.95 17.17
C ALA A 315 -1.39 14.82 18.66
N ALA A 316 -2.41 14.88 19.53
CA ALA A 316 -2.22 14.73 20.98
C ALA A 316 -1.58 13.38 21.37
N LYS A 317 -1.87 12.28 20.66
CA LYS A 317 -1.20 10.98 20.89
C LYS A 317 0.26 11.01 20.45
N ILE A 318 0.53 11.58 19.28
CA ILE A 318 1.88 11.73 18.74
C ILE A 318 2.71 12.65 19.64
N GLU A 319 2.16 13.78 20.06
CA GLU A 319 2.78 14.73 21.00
C GLU A 319 3.08 14.06 22.35
N LYS A 320 2.14 13.30 22.92
CA LYS A 320 2.40 12.55 24.17
C LYS A 320 3.55 11.56 23.99
N LYS A 321 3.58 10.83 22.87
CA LYS A 321 4.66 9.88 22.55
C LYS A 321 6.00 10.60 22.38
N LEU A 322 6.02 11.69 21.61
CA LEU A 322 7.20 12.53 21.42
C LEU A 322 7.69 13.08 22.76
N LYS A 323 6.80 13.65 23.58
CA LYS A 323 7.15 14.20 24.90
C LYS A 323 7.81 13.15 25.81
N ILE A 324 7.35 11.90 25.77
CA ILE A 324 7.99 10.80 26.55
C ILE A 324 9.37 10.46 25.97
N LEU A 325 9.50 10.34 24.65
CA LEU A 325 10.76 9.93 24.00
C LEU A 325 11.83 11.03 24.00
N THR A 326 11.44 12.29 23.75
CA THR A 326 12.34 13.41 23.53
C THR A 326 12.38 14.40 24.68
N GLY A 327 11.46 14.32 25.65
CA GLY A 327 11.40 15.28 26.76
C GLY A 327 12.68 15.31 27.60
N GLY A 328 13.28 14.15 27.88
CA GLY A 328 14.57 14.08 28.58
C GLY A 328 15.75 14.59 27.75
N PHE A 329 15.73 14.36 26.43
CA PHE A 329 16.74 14.93 25.53
C PHE A 329 16.60 16.45 25.43
N GLN A 330 15.37 16.97 25.40
CA GLN A 330 15.09 18.40 25.38
C GLN A 330 15.56 19.09 26.66
N SER A 331 15.30 18.52 27.84
CA SER A 331 15.79 19.09 29.11
C SER A 331 17.32 19.05 29.20
N ARG A 332 17.95 17.95 28.79
CA ARG A 332 19.42 17.87 28.71
C ARG A 332 20.00 18.90 27.73
N ALA A 333 19.38 19.07 26.57
CA ALA A 333 19.78 20.09 25.61
C ALA A 333 19.68 21.50 26.20
N GLN A 334 18.60 21.82 26.92
CA GLN A 334 18.45 23.10 27.61
C GLN A 334 19.53 23.33 28.67
N VAL A 335 19.86 22.31 29.47
CA VAL A 335 20.94 22.40 30.47
C VAL A 335 22.29 22.64 29.80
N LEU A 336 22.62 21.90 28.73
CA LEU A 336 23.86 22.08 27.99
C LEU A 336 23.96 23.45 27.34
N ILE A 337 22.85 23.97 26.78
CA ILE A 337 22.78 25.33 26.24
C ILE A 337 23.09 26.36 27.33
N LYS A 338 22.53 26.19 28.53
CA LYS A 338 22.80 27.08 29.66
C LYS A 338 24.26 27.00 30.12
N GLN A 339 24.79 25.80 30.34
CA GLN A 339 26.19 25.60 30.71
C GLN A 339 27.15 26.23 29.70
N ARG A 340 26.85 26.10 28.40
CA ARG A 340 27.62 26.74 27.34
C ARG A 340 27.58 28.27 27.47
N HIS A 341 26.43 28.84 27.79
CA HIS A 341 26.29 30.29 27.99
C HIS A 341 27.08 30.77 29.21
N ASP A 342 26.94 30.09 30.36
CA ASP A 342 27.67 30.42 31.58
C ASP A 342 29.20 30.32 31.37
N LEU A 343 29.67 29.33 30.59
CA LEU A 343 31.09 29.20 30.22
C LEU A 343 31.57 30.33 29.31
N TYR A 344 30.72 30.82 28.39
CA TYR A 344 31.07 31.98 27.58
C TYR A 344 31.25 33.22 28.44
N GLU A 345 30.34 33.49 29.39
CA GLU A 345 30.47 34.62 30.32
C GLU A 345 31.75 34.52 31.18
N GLN A 346 32.06 33.33 31.71
CA GLN A 346 33.31 33.10 32.45
C GLN A 346 34.56 33.30 31.58
N THR A 347 34.49 32.90 30.31
CA THR A 347 35.59 33.09 29.36
C THR A 347 35.81 34.57 29.07
N GLU A 348 34.74 35.34 28.86
CA GLU A 348 34.81 36.79 28.66
C GLU A 348 35.38 37.50 29.89
N GLN A 349 34.94 37.11 31.10
CA GLN A 349 35.47 37.66 32.35
C GLN A 349 36.97 37.35 32.51
N ALA A 350 37.39 36.10 32.29
CA ALA A 350 38.80 35.71 32.36
C ALA A 350 39.65 36.42 31.31
N GLN A 351 39.11 36.65 30.11
CA GLN A 351 39.77 37.43 29.06
C GLN A 351 39.92 38.91 29.42
N LEU A 352 39.03 39.48 30.24
CA LEU A 352 39.15 40.83 30.78
C LEU A 352 40.15 40.87 31.95
N GLU A 353 40.10 39.89 32.84
CA GLU A 353 40.99 39.80 34.01
C GLU A 353 42.47 39.61 33.62
N LEU A 354 42.76 38.79 32.61
CA LEU A 354 44.13 38.49 32.18
C LEU A 354 44.97 39.73 31.82
N PRO A 355 44.54 40.65 30.93
CA PRO A 355 45.28 41.88 30.66
C PRO A 355 45.33 42.80 31.89
N THR A 356 44.30 42.80 32.73
CA THR A 356 44.26 43.60 33.96
C THR A 356 45.33 43.12 34.96
N PHE A 357 45.46 41.82 35.17
CA PHE A 357 46.49 41.24 36.03
C PHE A 357 47.90 41.35 35.42
N ASN A 358 48.06 41.23 34.11
CA ASN A 358 49.35 41.50 33.46
C ASN A 358 49.79 42.95 33.68
N PHE A 359 48.87 43.91 33.53
CA PHE A 359 49.15 45.32 33.82
C PHE A 359 49.52 45.53 35.30
N LEU A 360 48.75 44.94 36.22
CA LEU A 360 49.00 45.03 37.65
C LEU A 360 50.34 44.40 38.04
N GLN A 361 50.70 43.26 37.44
CA GLN A 361 51.98 42.59 37.65
C GLN A 361 53.15 43.47 37.21
N CYS A 362 53.07 44.10 36.03
CA CYS A 362 54.09 45.05 35.58
C CYS A 362 54.27 46.21 36.56
N GLN A 363 53.17 46.70 37.14
CA GLN A 363 53.19 47.81 38.10
C GLN A 363 53.79 47.38 39.45
N GLU A 364 53.42 46.21 39.97
CA GLU A 364 54.00 45.64 41.19
C GLU A 364 55.50 45.36 41.02
N MET A 365 55.92 44.78 39.88
CA MET A 365 57.34 44.56 39.58
C MET A 365 58.16 45.86 39.53
N ALA A 366 57.57 46.96 39.06
CA ALA A 366 58.21 48.28 39.08
C ALA A 366 58.24 48.92 40.47
N ALA A 367 57.34 48.51 41.38
CA ALA A 367 57.24 49.03 42.75
C ALA A 367 58.16 48.31 43.74
N ILE A 368 58.58 47.08 43.43
CA ILE A 368 59.57 46.34 44.22
C ILE A 368 60.95 47.01 44.02
N PRO A 369 61.63 47.47 45.09
CA PRO A 369 62.88 48.22 45.01
C PRO A 369 64.10 47.39 44.61
#